data_AF-A0AA35SME8-F1
#
_entry.id   AF-A0AA35SME8-F1
#
_cell.length_a   1.000
_cell.length_b   1.000
_cell.length_c   1.000
_cell.angle_alpha   90.00
_cell.angle_beta   90.00
_cell.angle_gamma   90.00
#
_symmetry.space_group_name_H-M   'P 1'
#
loop_
_entity.id
_entity.type
_entity.pdbx_description
1 polymer ?
#
loop_
_entity_poly.entity_id
_entity_poly.type
_entity_poly.pdbx_seq_one_letter_code
_entity_poly.pdbx_strand_id
1 'polypeptide(L)'
;MEERGMREDKGTAGAEDHSYTQPNLVSLLETSMDYFEQGQRYEVMSEVAKLLQPFYEDARDSKSMMEMYGKLHQAYRKVVDIEESGRRYLGTYFRVAFFGRPFGDDHEKQYIYKEPAVTTLAEIVLRLQKLYSRKFGPGTPVNIVQESGRVDIESLASNHANIQITHVEPYFTEDMLQDRTSRFERTNNLSRFVFEAPFTRGGKQQGDVTRQCMRKTVLTTSHWFPYIKKRILVIHQEQFELSPIEVHTSLLGSLYILLLCVQVAIEAMQRKTSDLVAQVQRSPPDLKRLQLLLQGCVSTQVNQGVQEYAVFLSQQHSSELSSAQISQLKTVYRSMMDACQHSLDLNESLISTDQLLYHQDMKSKFQKMLTTLNPLIADDSDNDDRVAHGSDTYPRAARRSQVGLDPHRMSAILFSSISGAT
;
A
#
# COMPACT_ATOMS: atom_id res chain seq x y z
N MET A 1 27.99 0.76 -6.08
CA MET A 1 28.47 -0.07 -7.19
C MET A 1 27.99 0.58 -8.47
N GLU A 2 28.93 1.11 -9.24
CA GLU A 2 28.74 2.08 -10.33
C GLU A 2 28.08 1.46 -11.56
N GLU A 3 27.36 2.26 -12.35
CA GLU A 3 26.72 1.91 -13.64
C GLU A 3 27.68 1.44 -14.74
N ARG A 4 28.97 1.26 -14.44
CA ARG A 4 29.98 0.73 -15.36
C ARG A 4 30.29 -0.71 -14.98
N GLY A 5 29.64 -1.66 -15.63
CA GLY A 5 30.02 -3.06 -15.41
C GLY A 5 29.26 -4.15 -16.15
N MET A 6 28.31 -3.89 -17.05
CA MET A 6 27.65 -4.97 -17.78
C MET A 6 27.62 -4.66 -19.27
N ARG A 7 28.49 -5.36 -20.00
CA ARG A 7 28.43 -5.46 -21.46
C ARG A 7 27.14 -6.20 -21.80
N GLU A 8 26.32 -5.61 -22.65
CA GLU A 8 25.39 -6.40 -23.46
C GLU A 8 26.27 -7.32 -24.30
N ASP A 9 26.04 -8.63 -24.20
CA ASP A 9 26.73 -9.62 -25.02
C ASP A 9 26.31 -9.40 -26.48
N LYS A 10 26.97 -8.44 -27.13
CA LYS A 10 26.99 -8.34 -28.58
C LYS A 10 27.80 -9.53 -29.03
N GLY A 11 27.08 -10.63 -29.30
CA GLY A 11 27.62 -11.95 -29.63
C GLY A 11 28.97 -11.84 -30.32
N THR A 12 30.03 -12.10 -29.56
CA THR A 12 31.35 -12.31 -30.12
C THR A 12 31.31 -13.67 -30.78
N ALA A 13 31.05 -13.68 -32.08
CA ALA A 13 31.39 -14.78 -32.95
C ALA A 13 32.87 -15.10 -32.74
N GLY A 14 33.18 -16.14 -31.96
CA GLY A 14 34.54 -16.59 -31.71
C GLY A 14 34.89 -17.13 -30.32
N ALA A 15 34.00 -17.11 -29.32
CA ALA A 15 34.27 -17.76 -28.03
C ALA A 15 33.78 -19.22 -28.04
N GLU A 16 34.68 -20.12 -28.43
CA GLU A 16 34.75 -21.57 -28.18
C GLU A 16 33.44 -22.32 -27.89
N ASP A 17 33.02 -23.13 -28.86
CA ASP A 17 31.93 -24.15 -28.81
C ASP A 17 32.15 -25.27 -27.76
N HIS A 18 33.10 -25.08 -26.83
CA HIS A 18 33.50 -26.01 -25.77
C HIS A 18 32.93 -25.63 -24.39
N SER A 19 32.22 -24.51 -24.26
CA SER A 19 31.62 -24.09 -22.98
C SER A 19 30.23 -24.66 -22.70
N TYR A 20 29.54 -25.22 -23.70
CA TYR A 20 28.17 -25.72 -23.57
C TYR A 20 28.14 -27.24 -23.41
N THR A 21 28.39 -27.71 -22.19
CA THR A 21 28.33 -29.14 -21.83
C THR A 21 27.25 -29.39 -20.78
N GLN A 22 26.75 -30.64 -20.70
CA GLN A 22 25.77 -31.03 -19.68
C GLN A 22 26.28 -30.75 -18.25
N PRO A 23 27.52 -31.10 -17.86
CA PRO A 23 28.04 -30.76 -16.52
C PRO A 23 28.05 -29.24 -16.25
N ASN A 24 28.39 -28.42 -17.25
CA ASN A 24 28.36 -26.97 -17.10
C ASN A 24 26.93 -26.46 -16.92
N LEU A 25 25.95 -26.99 -17.65
CA LEU A 25 24.54 -26.65 -17.48
C LEU A 25 24.03 -26.99 -16.07
N VAL A 26 24.35 -28.20 -15.57
CA VAL A 26 23.99 -28.61 -14.20
C VAL A 26 24.58 -27.65 -13.17
N SER A 27 25.87 -27.34 -13.28
CA SER A 27 26.54 -26.38 -12.37
C SER A 27 25.92 -24.97 -12.43
N LEU A 28 25.53 -24.50 -13.60
CA LEU A 28 24.83 -23.20 -13.75
C LEU A 28 23.45 -23.22 -13.09
N LEU A 29 22.69 -24.32 -13.23
CA LEU A 29 21.39 -24.48 -12.61
C LEU A 29 21.50 -24.55 -11.08
N GLU A 30 22.45 -25.32 -10.54
CA GLU A 30 22.74 -25.38 -9.11
C GLU A 30 23.08 -23.99 -8.54
N THR A 31 23.97 -23.27 -9.24
CA THR A 31 24.35 -21.90 -8.87
C THR A 31 23.14 -20.95 -8.92
N SER A 32 22.25 -21.14 -9.88
CA SER A 32 21.03 -20.32 -9.98
C SER A 32 20.09 -20.52 -8.80
N MET A 33 19.98 -21.74 -8.25
CA MET A 33 19.20 -21.99 -7.03
C MET A 33 19.71 -21.16 -5.86
N ASP A 34 21.03 -21.10 -5.68
CA ASP A 34 21.65 -20.31 -4.61
C ASP A 34 21.38 -18.81 -4.78
N TYR A 35 21.39 -18.30 -6.03
CA TYR A 35 21.02 -16.91 -6.30
C TYR A 35 19.53 -16.63 -6.08
N PHE A 36 18.63 -17.56 -6.41
CA PHE A 36 17.21 -17.40 -6.09
C PHE A 36 16.95 -17.41 -4.58
N GLU A 37 17.68 -18.23 -3.83
CA GLU A 37 17.63 -18.22 -2.36
C GLU A 37 18.11 -16.88 -1.79
N GLN A 38 19.29 -16.41 -2.22
CA GLN A 38 19.83 -15.10 -1.79
C GLN A 38 18.91 -13.94 -2.17
N GLY A 39 18.26 -14.03 -3.33
CA GLY A 39 17.27 -13.08 -3.82
C GLY A 39 15.90 -13.19 -3.15
N GLN A 40 15.72 -14.13 -2.21
CA GLN A 40 14.47 -14.42 -1.49
C GLN A 40 13.29 -14.78 -2.42
N ARG A 41 13.59 -15.41 -3.57
CA ARG A 41 12.62 -15.89 -4.56
C ARG A 41 12.49 -17.42 -4.46
N TYR A 42 12.14 -17.86 -3.27
CA TYR A 42 12.08 -19.27 -2.89
C TYR A 42 11.14 -20.09 -3.78
N GLU A 43 10.04 -19.49 -4.22
CA GLU A 43 9.03 -20.11 -5.08
C GLU A 43 9.60 -20.54 -6.45
N VAL A 44 10.62 -19.82 -6.96
CA VAL A 44 11.25 -20.10 -8.26
C VAL A 44 12.25 -21.26 -8.18
N MET A 45 12.76 -21.57 -6.98
CA MET A 45 13.71 -22.66 -6.80
C MET A 45 13.13 -24.02 -7.21
N SER A 46 11.82 -24.19 -7.09
CA SER A 46 11.13 -25.42 -7.54
C SER A 46 11.17 -25.58 -9.06
N GLU A 47 11.06 -24.48 -9.82
CA GLU A 47 11.15 -24.52 -11.28
C GLU A 47 12.57 -24.88 -11.75
N VAL A 48 13.60 -24.40 -11.05
CA VAL A 48 14.99 -24.80 -11.33
C VAL A 48 15.22 -26.28 -10.98
N ALA A 49 14.69 -26.73 -9.83
CA ALA A 49 14.84 -28.11 -9.40
C ALA A 49 14.21 -29.11 -10.40
N LYS A 50 13.07 -28.77 -11.01
CA LYS A 50 12.46 -29.58 -12.08
C LYS A 50 13.38 -29.76 -13.29
N LEU A 51 14.25 -28.79 -13.57
CA LEU A 51 15.25 -28.89 -14.65
C LEU A 51 16.46 -29.73 -14.24
N LEU A 52 16.84 -29.70 -12.95
CA LEU A 52 17.96 -30.48 -12.41
C LEU A 52 17.63 -31.96 -12.22
N GLN A 53 16.40 -32.26 -11.80
CA GLN A 53 15.97 -33.59 -11.40
C GLN A 53 16.33 -34.70 -12.43
N PRO A 54 16.07 -34.54 -13.74
CA PRO A 54 16.37 -35.59 -14.72
C PRO A 54 17.87 -35.93 -14.82
N PHE A 55 18.75 -34.93 -14.63
CA PHE A 55 20.20 -35.15 -14.69
C PHE A 55 20.70 -36.00 -13.52
N TYR A 56 20.18 -35.75 -12.31
CA TYR A 56 20.55 -36.54 -11.14
C TYR A 56 19.98 -37.96 -11.20
N GLU A 57 18.76 -38.13 -11.74
CA GLU A 57 18.15 -39.45 -11.94
C GLU A 57 18.93 -40.31 -12.93
N ASP A 58 19.29 -39.74 -14.09
CA ASP A 58 20.07 -40.44 -15.12
C ASP A 58 21.47 -40.84 -14.60
N ALA A 59 22.13 -39.93 -13.89
CA ALA A 59 23.42 -40.20 -13.25
C ALA A 59 23.33 -41.11 -12.01
N ARG A 60 22.12 -41.40 -11.53
CA ARG A 60 21.84 -42.08 -10.25
C ARG A 60 22.53 -41.40 -9.05
N ASP A 61 22.69 -40.08 -9.12
CA ASP A 61 23.33 -39.27 -8.09
C ASP A 61 22.33 -38.97 -6.96
N SER A 62 22.20 -39.93 -6.05
CA SER A 62 21.31 -39.82 -4.90
C SER A 62 21.73 -38.72 -3.92
N LYS A 63 23.01 -38.35 -3.91
CA LYS A 63 23.52 -37.31 -3.00
C LYS A 63 23.05 -35.93 -3.46
N SER A 64 23.27 -35.60 -4.73
CA SER A 64 22.83 -34.31 -5.29
C SER A 64 21.30 -34.18 -5.29
N MET A 65 20.60 -35.29 -5.55
CA MET A 65 19.13 -35.36 -5.41
C MET A 65 18.67 -35.05 -3.97
N MET A 66 19.27 -35.66 -2.95
CA MET A 66 18.97 -35.40 -1.53
C MET A 66 19.23 -33.94 -1.16
N GLU A 67 20.37 -33.37 -1.59
CA GLU A 67 20.73 -31.98 -1.32
C GLU A 67 19.74 -30.99 -1.98
N MET A 68 19.34 -31.25 -3.23
CA MET A 68 18.33 -30.46 -3.93
C MET A 68 16.98 -30.45 -3.20
N TYR A 69 16.46 -31.62 -2.82
CA TYR A 69 15.21 -31.71 -2.04
C TYR A 69 15.34 -31.06 -0.66
N GLY A 70 16.51 -31.15 -0.03
CA GLY A 70 16.82 -30.44 1.22
C GLY A 70 16.71 -28.91 1.07
N LYS A 71 17.26 -28.35 -0.02
CA LYS A 71 17.11 -26.92 -0.35
C LYS A 71 15.66 -26.53 -0.60
N LEU A 72 14.90 -27.35 -1.34
CA LEU A 72 13.47 -27.10 -1.59
C LEU A 72 12.65 -27.10 -0.31
N HIS A 73 12.89 -28.05 0.60
CA HIS A 73 12.21 -28.09 1.89
C HIS A 73 12.44 -26.78 2.67
N GLN A 74 13.69 -26.31 2.74
CA GLN A 74 14.01 -25.05 3.41
C GLN A 74 13.38 -23.83 2.70
N ALA A 75 13.37 -23.82 1.37
CA ALA A 75 12.75 -22.76 0.57
C ALA A 75 11.25 -22.64 0.87
N TYR A 76 10.49 -23.74 0.82
CA TYR A 76 9.05 -23.71 1.10
C TYR A 76 8.74 -23.43 2.57
N ARG A 77 9.57 -23.87 3.51
CA ARG A 77 9.45 -23.44 4.91
C ARG A 77 9.53 -21.91 5.02
N LYS A 78 10.51 -21.28 4.36
CA LYS A 78 10.62 -19.81 4.32
C LYS A 78 9.41 -19.14 3.66
N VAL A 79 8.81 -19.75 2.64
CA VAL A 79 7.57 -19.24 2.01
C VAL A 79 6.43 -19.18 3.03
N VAL A 80 6.18 -20.28 3.74
CA VAL A 80 5.13 -20.35 4.78
C VAL A 80 5.37 -19.29 5.86
N ASP A 81 6.59 -19.20 6.40
CA ASP A 81 6.95 -18.21 7.43
C ASP A 81 6.71 -16.76 6.94
N ILE A 82 6.92 -16.50 5.65
CA ILE A 82 6.73 -15.19 5.02
C ILE A 82 5.27 -14.87 4.79
N GLU A 83 4.45 -15.85 4.43
CA GLU A 83 3.02 -15.69 4.26
C GLU A 83 2.35 -15.38 5.60
N GLU A 84 2.75 -16.05 6.69
CA GLU A 84 2.26 -15.77 8.04
C GLU A 84 2.73 -14.43 8.58
N SER A 85 4.02 -14.09 8.42
CA SER A 85 4.58 -12.87 8.99
C SER A 85 4.33 -11.62 8.14
N GLY A 86 4.12 -11.78 6.84
CA GLY A 86 4.03 -10.69 5.86
C GLY A 86 5.36 -9.94 5.61
N ARG A 87 6.50 -10.42 6.13
CA ARG A 87 7.77 -9.68 6.16
C ARG A 87 8.71 -10.03 5.01
N ARG A 88 8.26 -9.86 3.77
CA ARG A 88 9.13 -9.91 2.58
C ARG A 88 8.97 -8.67 1.71
N TYR A 89 10.08 -7.98 1.45
CA TYR A 89 10.12 -6.74 0.69
C TYR A 89 11.07 -6.90 -0.52
N LEU A 90 10.51 -7.31 -1.65
CA LEU A 90 11.29 -7.62 -2.86
C LEU A 90 11.71 -6.38 -3.67
N GLY A 91 11.28 -5.18 -3.26
CA GLY A 91 11.71 -3.90 -3.80
C GLY A 91 10.58 -2.89 -4.00
N THR A 92 10.96 -1.63 -4.17
CA THR A 92 10.08 -0.52 -4.54
C THR A 92 10.40 -0.06 -5.96
N TYR A 93 9.41 0.53 -6.65
CA TYR A 93 9.54 0.92 -8.06
C TYR A 93 9.32 2.41 -8.25
N PHE A 94 10.13 3.01 -9.13
CA PHE A 94 10.06 4.43 -9.44
C PHE A 94 10.15 4.67 -10.95
N ARG A 95 9.27 5.50 -11.51
CA ARG A 95 9.45 6.06 -12.84
C ARG A 95 10.43 7.23 -12.76
N VAL A 96 11.54 7.14 -13.50
CA VAL A 96 12.55 8.20 -13.64
C VAL A 96 12.57 8.64 -15.09
N ALA A 97 12.25 9.91 -15.34
CA ALA A 97 12.28 10.54 -16.65
C ALA A 97 13.36 11.63 -16.71
N PHE A 98 14.06 11.73 -17.84
CA PHE A 98 15.19 12.62 -18.02
C PHE A 98 14.88 13.69 -19.07
N PHE A 99 15.13 14.96 -18.76
CA PHE A 99 14.88 16.09 -19.66
C PHE A 99 16.07 17.05 -19.69
N GLY A 100 16.45 17.49 -20.89
CA GLY A 100 17.58 18.39 -21.13
C GLY A 100 18.70 17.74 -21.95
N ARG A 101 19.37 18.57 -22.75
CA ARG A 101 20.48 18.15 -23.63
C ARG A 101 21.63 17.41 -22.93
N PRO A 102 21.99 17.69 -21.66
CA PRO A 102 23.05 16.96 -20.95
C PRO A 102 22.83 15.44 -20.86
N PHE A 103 21.59 14.96 -20.96
CA PHE A 103 21.28 13.53 -20.92
C PHE A 103 21.56 12.81 -22.25
N GLY A 104 21.81 13.53 -23.35
CA GLY A 104 22.10 12.94 -24.65
C GLY A 104 20.99 11.99 -25.10
N ASP A 105 21.33 10.73 -25.37
CA ASP A 105 20.38 9.70 -25.78
C ASP A 105 19.28 9.42 -24.74
N ASP A 106 19.50 9.76 -23.46
CA ASP A 106 18.48 9.59 -22.41
C ASP A 106 17.48 10.75 -22.37
N HIS A 107 17.66 11.82 -23.16
CA HIS A 107 16.71 12.93 -23.23
C HIS A 107 15.32 12.44 -23.67
N GLU A 108 14.31 12.82 -22.89
CA GLU A 108 12.88 12.45 -23.03
C GLU A 108 12.58 10.95 -22.81
N LYS A 109 13.58 10.15 -22.44
CA LYS A 109 13.37 8.75 -22.07
C LYS A 109 12.92 8.62 -20.62
N GLN A 110 12.09 7.61 -20.41
CA GLN A 110 11.59 7.24 -19.08
C GLN A 110 11.93 5.78 -18.79
N TYR A 111 12.30 5.51 -17.56
CA TYR A 111 12.67 4.18 -17.09
C TYR A 111 11.91 3.86 -15.82
N ILE A 112 11.57 2.58 -15.63
CA ILE A 112 11.21 2.07 -14.31
C ILE A 112 12.49 1.60 -13.63
N TYR A 113 12.76 2.13 -12.44
CA TYR A 113 13.85 1.74 -11.56
C TYR A 113 13.29 0.80 -10.48
N LYS A 114 13.99 -0.32 -10.25
CA LYS A 114 13.74 -1.21 -9.12
C LYS A 114 14.78 -0.95 -8.02
N GLU A 115 14.33 -0.44 -6.90
CA GLU A 115 15.12 -0.18 -5.70
C GLU A 115 14.99 -1.31 -4.66
N PRO A 116 15.97 -1.49 -3.78
CA PRO A 116 15.94 -2.52 -2.74
C PRO A 116 14.91 -2.23 -1.63
N ALA A 117 14.29 -3.29 -1.11
CA ALA A 117 13.48 -3.29 0.11
C ALA A 117 12.40 -2.17 0.16
N VAL A 118 12.59 -1.18 1.03
CA VAL A 118 11.66 -0.09 1.36
C VAL A 118 12.25 1.29 1.06
N THR A 119 13.05 1.40 -0.01
CA THR A 119 13.63 2.68 -0.44
C THR A 119 12.52 3.71 -0.69
N THR A 120 12.67 4.87 -0.06
CA THR A 120 11.72 5.99 -0.12
C THR A 120 11.98 6.90 -1.33
N LEU A 121 10.97 7.70 -1.72
CA LEU A 121 11.12 8.69 -2.79
C LEU A 121 12.27 9.68 -2.49
N ALA A 122 12.39 10.14 -1.24
CA ALA A 122 13.44 11.06 -0.83
C ALA A 122 14.84 10.46 -1.00
N GLU A 123 15.02 9.17 -0.69
CA GLU A 123 16.29 8.48 -0.86
C GLU A 123 16.74 8.40 -2.32
N ILE A 124 15.85 7.96 -3.22
CA ILE A 124 16.19 7.86 -4.65
C ILE A 124 16.42 9.24 -5.27
N VAL A 125 15.60 10.24 -4.90
CA VAL A 125 15.77 11.63 -5.35
C VAL A 125 17.15 12.14 -4.97
N LEU A 126 17.53 12.02 -3.69
CA LEU A 126 18.82 12.47 -3.20
C LEU A 126 19.98 11.73 -3.88
N ARG A 127 19.84 10.41 -4.08
CA ARG A 127 20.85 9.57 -4.71
C ARG A 127 21.08 9.97 -6.17
N LEU A 128 20.00 10.12 -6.95
CA LEU A 128 20.09 10.48 -8.37
C LEU A 128 20.57 11.93 -8.55
N GLN A 129 20.08 12.87 -7.73
CA GLN A 129 20.56 14.25 -7.77
C GLN A 129 22.08 14.30 -7.53
N LYS A 130 22.58 13.65 -6.46
CA LYS A 130 24.03 13.57 -6.18
C LYS A 130 24.81 12.92 -7.31
N LEU A 131 24.30 11.83 -7.89
CA LEU A 131 24.95 11.12 -8.99
C LEU A 131 25.14 12.03 -10.22
N TYR A 132 24.06 12.68 -10.66
CA TYR A 132 24.10 13.50 -11.87
C TYR A 132 24.79 14.85 -11.64
N SER A 133 24.69 15.45 -10.45
CA SER A 133 25.47 16.65 -10.11
C SER A 133 26.97 16.38 -10.19
N ARG A 134 27.43 15.20 -9.74
CA ARG A 134 28.83 14.78 -9.90
C ARG A 134 29.18 14.49 -11.36
N LYS A 135 28.28 13.87 -12.12
CA LYS A 135 28.50 13.50 -13.52
C LYS A 135 28.66 14.72 -14.43
N PHE A 136 27.80 15.73 -14.27
CA PHE A 136 27.79 16.91 -15.15
C PHE A 136 28.62 18.08 -14.62
N GLY A 137 28.92 18.08 -13.31
CA GLY A 137 29.70 19.13 -12.67
C GLY A 137 28.91 20.42 -12.44
N PRO A 138 29.55 21.45 -11.85
CA PRO A 138 28.88 22.66 -11.40
C PRO A 138 28.32 23.55 -12.53
N GLY A 139 28.79 23.38 -13.77
CA GLY A 139 28.33 24.16 -14.93
C GLY A 139 26.99 23.70 -15.52
N THR A 140 26.41 22.61 -15.02
CA THR A 140 25.13 22.07 -15.50
C THR A 140 24.22 21.81 -14.29
N PRO A 141 23.28 22.73 -14.01
CA PRO A 141 22.34 22.56 -12.91
C PRO A 141 21.51 21.28 -13.05
N VAL A 142 21.40 20.51 -11.96
CA VAL A 142 20.56 19.31 -11.88
C VAL A 142 19.32 19.62 -11.05
N ASN A 143 18.16 19.63 -11.69
CA ASN A 143 16.89 19.98 -11.05
C ASN A 143 15.99 18.75 -10.92
N ILE A 144 15.26 18.68 -9.82
CA ILE A 144 14.26 17.65 -9.61
C ILE A 144 12.88 18.24 -9.91
N VAL A 145 12.22 17.67 -10.92
CA VAL A 145 10.82 18.00 -11.23
C VAL A 145 9.94 17.26 -10.23
N GLN A 146 9.35 18.03 -9.30
CA GLN A 146 8.52 17.50 -8.21
C GLN A 146 7.17 16.99 -8.71
N GLU A 147 6.67 17.59 -9.79
CA GLU A 147 5.36 17.28 -10.33
C GLU A 147 5.38 15.94 -11.04
N SER A 148 4.40 15.07 -10.78
CA SER A 148 4.30 13.74 -11.39
C SER A 148 3.69 13.74 -12.79
N GLY A 149 3.04 14.84 -13.18
CA GLY A 149 2.26 14.97 -14.41
C GLY A 149 3.12 15.04 -15.68
N ARG A 150 2.47 15.39 -16.81
CA ARG A 150 3.18 15.62 -18.07
C ARG A 150 4.02 16.89 -17.92
N VAL A 151 5.31 16.77 -18.22
CA VAL A 151 6.24 17.91 -18.17
C VAL A 151 6.14 18.67 -19.48
N ASP A 152 5.93 19.98 -19.39
CA ASP A 152 6.06 20.88 -20.53
C ASP A 152 7.56 21.12 -20.80
N ILE A 153 8.07 20.46 -21.83
CA ILE A 153 9.49 20.48 -22.19
C ILE A 153 9.92 21.88 -22.61
N GLU A 154 9.03 22.67 -23.22
CA GLU A 154 9.33 24.03 -23.69
C GLU A 154 9.55 25.00 -22.52
N SER A 155 8.90 24.74 -21.39
CA SER A 155 9.10 25.50 -20.15
C SER A 155 10.44 25.22 -19.46
N LEU A 156 11.12 24.13 -19.83
CA LEU A 156 12.39 23.74 -19.21
C LEU A 156 13.59 24.35 -19.92
N ALA A 157 14.56 24.83 -19.13
CA ALA A 157 15.84 25.29 -19.65
C ALA A 157 16.62 24.11 -20.28
N SER A 158 16.85 24.16 -21.59
CA SER A 158 17.47 23.06 -22.36
C SER A 158 18.91 22.73 -21.97
N ASN A 159 19.61 23.66 -21.29
CA ASN A 159 20.96 23.51 -20.75
C ASN A 159 20.97 22.94 -19.31
N HIS A 160 19.82 22.78 -18.67
CA HIS A 160 19.71 22.15 -17.36
C HIS A 160 19.43 20.65 -17.50
N ALA A 161 19.87 19.89 -16.51
CA ALA A 161 19.57 18.46 -16.38
C ALA A 161 18.37 18.29 -15.43
N ASN A 162 17.17 18.17 -15.98
CA ASN A 162 15.95 18.00 -15.19
C ASN A 162 15.60 16.51 -15.08
N ILE A 163 15.33 16.03 -13.86
CA ILE A 163 14.98 14.63 -13.57
C ILE A 163 13.63 14.61 -12.88
N GLN A 164 12.68 13.84 -13.41
CA GLN A 164 11.36 13.69 -12.81
C GLN A 164 11.23 12.28 -12.23
N ILE A 165 10.98 12.18 -10.92
CA ILE A 165 10.94 10.90 -10.20
C ILE A 165 9.57 10.75 -9.56
N THR A 166 8.87 9.65 -9.86
CA THR A 166 7.54 9.35 -9.32
C THR A 166 7.50 7.91 -8.85
N HIS A 167 6.97 7.70 -7.64
CA HIS A 167 6.71 6.35 -7.12
C HIS A 167 5.64 5.67 -7.99
N VAL A 168 5.85 4.40 -8.31
CA VAL A 168 4.89 3.60 -9.09
C VAL A 168 4.63 2.27 -8.41
N GLU A 169 3.45 1.74 -8.63
CA GLU A 169 3.05 0.41 -8.14
C GLU A 169 2.85 -0.56 -9.30
N PRO A 170 3.04 -1.87 -9.11
CA PRO A 170 2.70 -2.86 -10.13
C PRO A 170 1.22 -2.74 -10.53
N TYR A 171 0.94 -2.76 -11.84
CA TYR A 171 -0.41 -2.65 -12.38
C TYR A 171 -0.92 -4.00 -12.90
N PHE A 172 -2.14 -4.34 -12.52
CA PHE A 172 -2.84 -5.56 -12.95
C PHE A 172 -4.24 -5.21 -13.42
N THR A 173 -4.71 -5.88 -14.48
CA THR A 173 -6.13 -5.89 -14.84
C THR A 173 -6.88 -6.91 -13.97
N GLU A 174 -8.20 -6.88 -14.01
CA GLU A 174 -9.04 -7.80 -13.23
C GLU A 174 -8.76 -9.26 -13.58
N ASP A 175 -8.65 -9.58 -14.87
CA ASP A 175 -8.28 -10.92 -15.34
C ASP A 175 -6.90 -11.36 -14.81
N MET A 176 -5.91 -10.47 -14.79
CA MET A 176 -4.58 -10.77 -14.26
C MET A 176 -4.59 -11.06 -12.76
N LEU A 177 -5.50 -10.46 -12.01
CA LEU A 177 -5.64 -10.69 -10.57
C LEU A 177 -6.28 -12.05 -10.26
N GLN A 178 -7.08 -12.60 -11.18
CA GLN A 178 -7.62 -13.96 -11.08
C GLN A 178 -6.49 -15.00 -11.21
N ASP A 179 -5.57 -14.79 -12.15
CA ASP A 179 -4.40 -15.67 -12.34
C ASP A 179 -3.33 -15.51 -11.25
N ARG A 180 -3.18 -14.30 -10.68
CA ARG A 180 -2.15 -13.97 -9.68
C ARG A 180 -2.74 -13.97 -8.27
N THR A 181 -2.89 -15.16 -7.73
CA THR A 181 -3.53 -15.38 -6.42
C THR A 181 -2.59 -15.05 -5.26
N SER A 182 -1.29 -15.37 -5.38
CA SER A 182 -0.32 -15.19 -4.31
C SER A 182 0.31 -13.80 -4.29
N ARG A 183 0.82 -13.39 -3.12
CA ARG A 183 1.59 -12.14 -2.98
C ARG A 183 2.90 -12.17 -3.78
N PHE A 184 3.50 -13.35 -3.95
CA PHE A 184 4.70 -13.51 -4.77
C PHE A 184 4.43 -13.21 -6.23
N GLU A 185 3.38 -13.77 -6.80
CA GLU A 185 2.99 -13.54 -8.20
C GLU A 185 2.69 -12.07 -8.45
N ARG A 186 2.14 -11.34 -7.47
CA ARG A 186 1.91 -9.90 -7.57
C ARG A 186 3.18 -9.04 -7.43
N THR A 187 4.34 -9.66 -7.18
CA THR A 187 5.64 -8.96 -7.01
C THR A 187 6.75 -9.50 -7.93
N ASN A 188 6.48 -10.57 -8.66
CA ASN A 188 7.41 -11.24 -9.57
C ASN A 188 6.86 -11.24 -11.00
N ASN A 189 7.75 -11.20 -12.00
CA ASN A 189 7.37 -11.12 -13.42
C ASN A 189 6.41 -9.95 -13.67
N LEU A 190 6.91 -8.73 -13.48
CA LEU A 190 6.17 -7.47 -13.60
C LEU A 190 6.67 -6.63 -14.78
N SER A 191 5.78 -6.19 -15.64
CA SER A 191 6.12 -5.31 -16.78
C SER A 191 5.25 -4.06 -16.87
N ARG A 192 4.20 -3.95 -16.04
CA ARG A 192 3.27 -2.82 -16.03
C ARG A 192 3.26 -2.16 -14.66
N PHE A 193 3.28 -0.84 -14.67
CA PHE A 193 3.36 -0.01 -13.48
C PHE A 193 2.38 1.15 -13.58
N VAL A 194 1.86 1.62 -12.46
CA VAL A 194 0.89 2.70 -12.42
C VAL A 194 1.26 3.75 -11.38
N PHE A 195 0.96 5.00 -11.71
CA PHE A 195 0.89 6.09 -10.75
C PHE A 195 -0.32 6.96 -11.03
N GLU A 196 -0.74 7.67 -9.99
CA GLU A 196 -1.88 8.56 -10.02
C GLU A 196 -1.42 9.98 -9.72
N ALA A 197 -1.91 10.94 -10.49
CA ALA A 197 -1.57 12.35 -10.36
C ALA A 197 -2.85 13.20 -10.26
N PRO A 198 -3.05 13.92 -9.14
CA PRO A 198 -4.21 14.80 -8.99
C PRO A 198 -4.09 16.00 -9.94
N PHE A 199 -5.21 16.39 -10.55
CA PHE A 199 -5.32 17.61 -11.34
C PHE A 199 -6.71 18.22 -11.25
N THR A 200 -6.88 19.47 -11.66
CA THR A 200 -8.18 20.13 -11.79
C THR A 200 -8.37 20.56 -13.24
N ARG A 201 -9.62 20.72 -13.70
CA ARG A 201 -9.90 21.21 -15.07
C ARG A 201 -9.33 22.61 -15.35
N GLY A 202 -9.03 23.38 -14.31
CA GLY A 202 -8.35 24.67 -14.40
C GLY A 202 -6.82 24.60 -14.43
N GLY A 203 -6.23 23.40 -14.52
CA GLY A 203 -4.78 23.19 -14.65
C GLY A 203 -4.00 23.15 -13.33
N LYS A 204 -4.63 23.43 -12.18
CA LYS A 204 -3.98 23.30 -10.86
C LYS A 204 -3.95 21.83 -10.42
N GLN A 205 -2.91 21.42 -9.67
CA GLN A 205 -2.81 20.04 -9.16
C GLN A 205 -3.85 19.71 -8.09
N GLN A 206 -4.08 20.65 -7.16
CA GLN A 206 -5.05 20.51 -6.08
C GLN A 206 -6.16 21.54 -6.20
N GLY A 207 -7.39 21.10 -5.94
CA GLY A 207 -8.58 21.94 -5.84
C GLY A 207 -9.56 21.37 -4.82
N ASP A 208 -10.71 22.00 -4.73
CA ASP A 208 -11.84 21.49 -3.95
C ASP A 208 -12.23 20.08 -4.42
N VAL A 209 -12.71 19.24 -3.50
CA VAL A 209 -13.04 17.82 -3.73
C VAL A 209 -13.99 17.69 -4.94
N THR A 210 -14.93 18.62 -5.06
CA THR A 210 -15.91 18.69 -6.17
C THR A 210 -15.30 18.92 -7.55
N ARG A 211 -14.04 19.37 -7.62
CA ARG A 211 -13.32 19.74 -8.86
C ARG A 211 -12.04 18.94 -9.07
N GLN A 212 -11.67 18.12 -8.10
CA GLN A 212 -10.45 17.32 -8.13
C GLN A 212 -10.63 16.13 -9.08
N CYS A 213 -9.87 16.14 -10.16
CA CYS A 213 -9.72 15.04 -11.10
C CYS A 213 -8.47 14.22 -10.74
N MET A 214 -8.39 12.99 -11.25
CA MET A 214 -7.24 12.12 -11.08
C MET A 214 -6.83 11.59 -12.44
N ARG A 215 -5.54 11.65 -12.74
CA ARG A 215 -4.98 11.03 -13.93
C ARG A 215 -4.24 9.78 -13.53
N LYS A 216 -4.72 8.64 -13.99
CA LYS A 216 -4.05 7.34 -13.83
C LYS A 216 -3.18 7.10 -15.06
N THR A 217 -1.88 6.92 -14.84
CA THR A 217 -0.92 6.65 -15.92
C THR A 217 -0.35 5.27 -15.76
N VAL A 218 -0.61 4.39 -16.73
CA VAL A 218 -0.07 3.04 -16.79
C VAL A 218 1.12 3.03 -17.74
N LEU A 219 2.25 2.50 -17.27
CA LEU A 219 3.53 2.44 -17.97
C LEU A 219 3.87 0.97 -18.23
N THR A 220 4.23 0.63 -19.45
CA THR A 220 4.70 -0.71 -19.83
C THR A 220 6.18 -0.66 -20.18
N THR A 221 6.96 -1.52 -19.54
CA THR A 221 8.41 -1.64 -19.76
C THR A 221 8.74 -2.61 -20.89
N SER A 222 9.88 -2.39 -21.54
CA SER A 222 10.40 -3.28 -22.62
C SER A 222 10.67 -4.72 -22.17
N HIS A 223 10.95 -4.92 -20.88
CA HIS A 223 11.27 -6.21 -20.28
C HIS A 223 10.57 -6.32 -18.92
N TRP A 224 10.52 -7.54 -18.39
CA TRP A 224 9.86 -7.87 -17.14
C TRP A 224 10.86 -7.81 -15.98
N PHE A 225 10.44 -7.32 -14.82
CA PHE A 225 11.18 -7.47 -13.57
C PHE A 225 10.87 -8.81 -12.90
N PRO A 226 11.85 -9.48 -12.27
CA PRO A 226 13.27 -9.14 -12.24
C PRO A 226 13.94 -9.26 -13.62
N TYR A 227 14.94 -8.42 -13.86
CA TYR A 227 15.74 -8.42 -15.09
C TYR A 227 17.22 -8.28 -14.76
N ILE A 228 18.08 -8.51 -15.76
CA ILE A 228 19.54 -8.35 -15.64
C ILE A 228 19.91 -6.91 -15.26
N LYS A 229 19.11 -5.92 -15.68
CA LYS A 229 19.27 -4.50 -15.33
C LYS A 229 18.25 -4.07 -14.27
N LYS A 230 18.67 -3.18 -13.36
CA LYS A 230 17.81 -2.57 -12.33
C LYS A 230 16.89 -1.46 -12.85
N ARG A 231 17.14 -0.96 -14.07
CA ARG A 231 16.27 -0.02 -14.76
C ARG A 231 15.88 -0.56 -16.12
N ILE A 232 14.62 -0.41 -16.50
CA ILE A 232 14.08 -0.90 -17.77
C ILE A 232 13.34 0.25 -18.45
N LEU A 233 13.59 0.43 -19.75
CA LEU A 233 12.98 1.48 -20.57
C LEU A 233 11.46 1.27 -20.63
N VAL A 234 10.71 2.35 -20.42
CA VAL A 234 9.27 2.42 -20.71
C VAL A 234 9.09 2.57 -22.21
N ILE A 235 8.30 1.69 -22.81
CA ILE A 235 8.06 1.65 -24.26
C ILE A 235 6.62 2.02 -24.64
N HIS A 236 5.70 1.97 -23.68
CA HIS A 236 4.30 2.30 -23.89
C HIS A 236 3.72 2.95 -22.64
N GLN A 237 2.81 3.90 -22.86
CA GLN A 237 2.14 4.66 -21.81
C GLN A 237 0.67 4.84 -22.17
N GLU A 238 -0.20 4.54 -21.21
CA GLU A 238 -1.64 4.73 -21.29
C GLU A 238 -2.06 5.73 -20.22
N GLN A 239 -2.94 6.66 -20.56
CA GLN A 239 -3.48 7.63 -19.61
C GLN A 239 -4.99 7.51 -19.57
N PHE A 240 -5.50 7.42 -18.36
CA PHE A 240 -6.93 7.41 -18.08
C PHE A 240 -7.19 8.64 -17.21
N GLU A 241 -7.97 9.57 -17.75
CA GLU A 241 -8.45 10.69 -16.96
C GLU A 241 -9.75 10.30 -16.31
N LEU A 242 -9.79 10.45 -15.00
CA LEU A 242 -10.98 10.28 -14.21
C LEU A 242 -11.49 11.70 -13.95
N SER A 243 -12.64 12.06 -14.52
CA SER A 243 -13.37 13.29 -14.18
C SER A 243 -13.72 13.31 -12.69
N PRO A 244 -14.13 14.42 -12.05
CA PRO A 244 -14.48 14.39 -10.62
C PRO A 244 -15.56 13.33 -10.31
N ILE A 245 -16.50 13.14 -11.25
CA ILE A 245 -17.48 12.06 -11.21
C ILE A 245 -16.77 10.71 -11.35
N GLU A 246 -15.79 10.53 -12.24
CA GLU A 246 -15.05 9.25 -12.41
C GLU A 246 -13.91 8.98 -11.43
N VAL A 247 -13.34 9.98 -10.76
CA VAL A 247 -12.50 9.80 -9.57
C VAL A 247 -13.36 9.23 -8.46
N HIS A 248 -14.61 9.66 -8.42
CA HIS A 248 -15.63 9.10 -7.56
C HIS A 248 -16.20 7.77 -8.11
N THR A 249 -16.39 7.57 -9.44
CA THR A 249 -17.00 6.36 -10.06
C THR A 249 -16.03 5.25 -10.43
N SER A 250 -14.71 5.45 -10.50
CA SER A 250 -13.73 4.36 -10.53
C SER A 250 -13.70 3.59 -9.20
N LEU A 251 -14.52 4.02 -8.25
CA LEU A 251 -14.94 3.32 -7.04
C LEU A 251 -16.48 3.09 -7.00
N LEU A 252 -17.11 2.77 -8.15
CA LEU A 252 -18.50 2.28 -8.37
C LEU A 252 -19.65 3.31 -8.36
N GLY A 253 -20.20 3.67 -9.54
CA GLY A 253 -21.53 4.27 -9.85
C GLY A 253 -22.33 5.06 -8.78
N SER A 254 -22.72 6.32 -9.06
CA SER A 254 -23.23 7.35 -8.13
C SER A 254 -24.12 6.95 -6.93
N LEU A 255 -25.02 5.97 -7.02
CA LEU A 255 -25.83 5.50 -5.87
C LEU A 255 -25.08 4.43 -5.03
N TYR A 256 -24.19 3.68 -5.68
CA TYR A 256 -23.24 2.75 -5.07
C TYR A 256 -22.02 3.49 -4.48
N ILE A 257 -21.64 4.67 -4.97
CA ILE A 257 -20.54 5.50 -4.41
C ILE A 257 -20.87 5.97 -3.01
N LEU A 258 -22.05 6.57 -2.82
CA LEU A 258 -22.44 7.03 -1.50
C LEU A 258 -22.56 5.85 -0.52
N LEU A 259 -23.05 4.70 -1.00
CA LEU A 259 -23.07 3.44 -0.25
C LEU A 259 -21.66 2.93 0.09
N LEU A 260 -20.71 2.97 -0.85
CA LEU A 260 -19.34 2.47 -0.66
C LEU A 260 -18.47 3.44 0.15
N CYS A 261 -18.59 4.76 -0.04
CA CYS A 261 -17.93 5.76 0.79
C CYS A 261 -18.41 5.67 2.24
N VAL A 262 -19.71 5.47 2.46
CA VAL A 262 -20.24 5.18 3.80
C VAL A 262 -19.71 3.84 4.31
N GLN A 263 -19.62 2.80 3.48
CA GLN A 263 -19.05 1.51 3.89
C GLN A 263 -17.55 1.59 4.21
N VAL A 264 -16.75 2.31 3.42
CA VAL A 264 -15.31 2.55 3.66
C VAL A 264 -15.11 3.42 4.89
N ALA A 265 -15.96 4.43 5.11
CA ALA A 265 -15.95 5.22 6.33
C ALA A 265 -16.27 4.35 7.55
N ILE A 266 -17.30 3.49 7.45
CA ILE A 266 -17.68 2.51 8.47
C ILE A 266 -16.50 1.57 8.75
N GLU A 267 -15.91 0.96 7.73
CA GLU A 267 -14.78 0.03 7.90
C GLU A 267 -13.53 0.71 8.46
N ALA A 268 -13.19 1.91 7.99
CA ALA A 268 -12.04 2.65 8.49
C ALA A 268 -12.23 3.02 9.97
N MET A 269 -13.42 3.48 10.35
CA MET A 269 -13.76 3.75 11.75
C MET A 269 -13.83 2.47 12.58
N GLN A 270 -14.38 1.38 12.06
CA GLN A 270 -14.42 0.08 12.74
C GLN A 270 -13.02 -0.50 12.95
N ARG A 271 -12.12 -0.41 11.95
CA ARG A 271 -10.71 -0.82 12.09
C ARG A 271 -10.01 0.01 13.16
N LYS A 272 -10.12 1.35 13.11
CA LYS A 272 -9.56 2.23 14.16
C LYS A 272 -10.14 1.93 15.54
N THR A 273 -11.44 1.69 15.62
CA THR A 273 -12.13 1.33 16.87
C THR A 273 -11.63 -0.02 17.39
N SER A 274 -11.51 -1.03 16.52
CA SER A 274 -11.00 -2.34 16.86
C SER A 274 -9.54 -2.28 17.32
N ASP A 275 -8.69 -1.52 16.63
CA ASP A 275 -7.30 -1.29 17.03
C ASP A 275 -7.20 -0.64 18.41
N LEU A 276 -8.02 0.38 18.68
CA LEU A 276 -8.10 1.03 19.99
C LEU A 276 -8.59 0.07 21.07
N VAL A 277 -9.69 -0.64 20.84
CA VAL A 277 -10.24 -1.64 21.77
C VAL A 277 -9.22 -2.74 22.06
N ALA A 278 -8.53 -3.24 21.03
CA ALA A 278 -7.48 -4.24 21.17
C ALA A 278 -6.30 -3.71 21.99
N GLN A 279 -5.90 -2.44 21.81
CA GLN A 279 -4.86 -1.84 22.66
C GLN A 279 -5.34 -1.64 24.12
N VAL A 280 -6.60 -1.26 24.33
CA VAL A 280 -7.18 -1.11 25.67
C VAL A 280 -7.26 -2.46 26.41
N GLN A 281 -7.55 -3.55 25.70
CA GLN A 281 -7.66 -4.90 26.26
C GLN A 281 -6.29 -5.62 26.40
N ARG A 282 -5.23 -5.08 25.80
CA ARG A 282 -3.91 -5.69 25.79
C ARG A 282 -3.29 -5.69 27.19
N SER A 283 -2.72 -6.83 27.59
CA SER A 283 -1.93 -6.98 28.82
C SER A 283 -0.55 -7.60 28.51
N PRO A 284 0.57 -6.91 28.77
CA PRO A 284 0.67 -5.56 29.32
C PRO A 284 0.30 -4.47 28.27
N PRO A 285 -0.23 -3.31 28.71
CA PRO A 285 -0.55 -2.21 27.81
C PRO A 285 0.68 -1.64 27.09
N ASP A 286 0.50 -1.23 25.83
CA ASP A 286 1.53 -0.57 25.01
C ASP A 286 1.20 0.93 24.89
N LEU A 287 1.73 1.72 25.82
CA LEU A 287 1.40 3.14 25.96
C LEU A 287 1.69 3.94 24.68
N LYS A 288 2.81 3.68 24.00
CA LYS A 288 3.18 4.41 22.78
C LYS A 288 2.24 4.09 21.63
N ARG A 289 1.88 2.82 21.45
CA ARG A 289 0.92 2.42 20.42
C ARG A 289 -0.49 2.96 20.72
N LEU A 290 -0.92 2.92 21.98
CA LEU A 290 -2.18 3.52 22.41
C LEU A 290 -2.24 5.02 22.10
N GLN A 291 -1.20 5.78 22.47
CA GLN A 291 -1.10 7.22 22.23
C GLN A 291 -1.09 7.55 20.73
N LEU A 292 -0.36 6.78 19.91
CA LEU A 292 -0.32 6.97 18.46
C LEU A 292 -1.71 6.82 17.82
N LEU A 293 -2.44 5.75 18.19
CA LEU A 293 -3.77 5.48 17.65
C LEU A 293 -4.78 6.53 18.14
N LEU A 294 -4.77 6.85 19.43
CA LEU A 294 -5.66 7.83 20.03
C LEU A 294 -5.46 9.22 19.41
N GLN A 295 -4.21 9.67 19.29
CA GLN A 295 -3.88 10.95 18.64
C GLN A 295 -4.34 10.99 17.18
N GLY A 296 -4.21 9.88 16.45
CA GLY A 296 -4.71 9.74 15.08
C GLY A 296 -6.24 9.74 14.93
N CYS A 297 -6.98 9.68 16.04
CA CYS A 297 -8.43 9.84 16.09
C CYS A 297 -8.83 11.25 16.53
N VAL A 298 -8.24 11.79 17.60
CA VAL A 298 -8.70 13.04 18.23
C VAL A 298 -7.91 14.29 17.84
N SER A 299 -6.73 14.15 17.24
CA SER A 299 -5.77 15.23 17.01
C SER A 299 -5.17 15.19 15.60
N THR A 300 -6.01 15.02 14.58
CA THR A 300 -5.53 14.98 13.18
C THR A 300 -5.03 16.35 12.73
N GLN A 301 -3.75 16.44 12.34
CA GLN A 301 -3.07 17.70 12.00
C GLN A 301 -2.97 17.97 10.48
N VAL A 302 -3.13 16.93 9.65
CA VAL A 302 -2.88 16.99 8.20
C VAL A 302 -4.16 16.84 7.38
N ASN A 303 -5.10 15.99 7.82
CA ASN A 303 -6.43 15.79 7.22
C ASN A 303 -7.50 16.03 8.31
N GLN A 304 -8.76 16.29 7.92
CA GLN A 304 -9.87 16.47 8.89
C GLN A 304 -10.21 15.19 9.67
N GLY A 305 -9.61 14.05 9.30
CA GLY A 305 -9.67 12.82 10.08
C GLY A 305 -11.02 12.14 9.97
N VAL A 306 -11.39 11.39 11.01
CA VAL A 306 -12.69 10.69 11.06
C VAL A 306 -13.88 11.66 11.05
N GLN A 307 -13.67 12.93 11.40
CA GLN A 307 -14.70 13.97 11.37
C GLN A 307 -15.12 14.34 9.94
N GLU A 308 -14.27 14.09 8.95
CA GLU A 308 -14.58 14.34 7.55
C GLU A 308 -15.76 13.50 7.07
N TYR A 309 -15.92 12.28 7.61
CA TYR A 309 -17.05 11.40 7.29
C TYR A 309 -18.39 11.89 7.88
N ALA A 310 -18.39 12.88 8.77
CA ALA A 310 -19.61 13.41 9.37
C ALA A 310 -20.46 14.18 8.35
N VAL A 311 -19.86 14.59 7.23
CA VAL A 311 -20.55 15.20 6.10
C VAL A 311 -21.67 14.30 5.56
N PHE A 312 -21.52 12.96 5.64
CA PHE A 312 -22.55 12.00 5.23
C PHE A 312 -23.78 11.98 6.14
N LEU A 313 -23.67 12.51 7.37
CA LEU A 313 -24.80 12.68 8.30
C LEU A 313 -25.47 14.05 8.16
N SER A 314 -24.94 14.94 7.31
CA SER A 314 -25.51 16.28 7.09
C SER A 314 -26.73 16.24 6.17
N GLN A 315 -27.61 17.25 6.29
CA GLN A 315 -28.84 17.37 5.50
C GLN A 315 -28.62 17.40 3.98
N GLN A 316 -27.40 17.70 3.51
CA GLN A 316 -27.07 17.74 2.09
C GLN A 316 -26.92 16.35 1.45
N HIS A 317 -26.62 15.31 2.24
CA HIS A 317 -26.34 13.96 1.74
C HIS A 317 -27.21 12.87 2.39
N SER A 318 -27.90 13.18 3.50
CA SER A 318 -28.78 12.23 4.18
C SER A 318 -30.01 11.81 3.35
N SER A 319 -30.47 12.66 2.44
CA SER A 319 -31.61 12.36 1.54
C SER A 319 -31.30 11.30 0.48
N GLU A 320 -30.03 11.01 0.24
CA GLU A 320 -29.56 10.04 -0.75
C GLU A 320 -29.18 8.68 -0.12
N LEU A 321 -29.23 8.56 1.21
CA LEU A 321 -28.86 7.37 1.98
C LEU A 321 -30.09 6.59 2.47
N SER A 322 -29.99 5.27 2.57
CA SER A 322 -31.01 4.47 3.28
C SER A 322 -30.93 4.70 4.79
N SER A 323 -32.07 4.58 5.46
CA SER A 323 -32.17 4.68 6.93
C SER A 323 -31.26 3.67 7.66
N ALA A 324 -31.06 2.49 7.07
CA ALA A 324 -30.17 1.45 7.61
C ALA A 324 -28.70 1.90 7.63
N GLN A 325 -28.22 2.56 6.56
CA GLN A 325 -26.84 3.05 6.46
C GLN A 325 -26.59 4.22 7.41
N ILE A 326 -27.53 5.15 7.53
CA ILE A 326 -27.45 6.26 8.48
C ILE A 326 -27.36 5.71 9.90
N SER A 327 -28.21 4.74 10.25
CA SER A 327 -28.20 4.08 11.56
C SER A 327 -26.89 3.34 11.84
N GLN A 328 -26.34 2.63 10.84
CA GLN A 328 -25.06 1.94 10.97
C GLN A 328 -23.89 2.93 11.16
N LEU A 329 -23.85 4.01 10.39
CA LEU A 329 -22.81 5.04 10.51
C LEU A 329 -22.86 5.72 11.88
N LYS A 330 -24.06 6.10 12.36
CA LYS A 330 -24.27 6.61 13.72
C LYS A 330 -23.76 5.63 14.79
N THR A 331 -24.06 4.34 14.62
CA THR A 331 -23.61 3.28 15.56
C THR A 331 -22.09 3.19 15.61
N VAL A 332 -21.42 3.21 14.46
CA VAL A 332 -19.95 3.13 14.39
C VAL A 332 -19.30 4.36 15.03
N TYR A 333 -19.86 5.56 14.82
CA TYR A 333 -19.39 6.76 15.50
C TYR A 333 -19.49 6.65 17.03
N ARG A 334 -20.63 6.17 17.55
CA ARG A 334 -20.82 5.95 18.99
C ARG A 334 -19.76 4.99 19.55
N SER A 335 -19.56 3.83 18.90
CA SER A 335 -18.53 2.86 19.31
C SER A 335 -17.11 3.44 19.27
N MET A 336 -16.78 4.25 18.27
CA MET A 336 -15.49 4.91 18.17
C MET A 336 -15.28 5.94 19.29
N MET A 337 -16.30 6.73 19.61
CA MET A 337 -16.27 7.72 20.69
C MET A 337 -16.09 7.03 22.05
N ASP A 338 -16.79 5.91 22.29
CA ASP A 338 -16.61 5.09 23.48
C ASP A 338 -15.20 4.51 23.57
N ALA A 339 -14.65 3.99 22.47
CA ALA A 339 -13.28 3.47 22.43
C ALA A 339 -12.23 4.58 22.69
N CYS A 340 -12.44 5.79 22.16
CA CYS A 340 -11.58 6.94 22.44
C CYS A 340 -11.65 7.34 23.92
N GLN A 341 -12.84 7.35 24.52
CA GLN A 341 -13.03 7.64 25.95
C GLN A 341 -12.30 6.61 26.83
N HIS A 342 -12.49 5.31 26.57
CA HIS A 342 -11.77 4.26 27.31
C HIS A 342 -10.25 4.34 27.11
N SER A 343 -9.79 4.72 25.91
CA SER A 343 -8.37 4.91 25.63
C SER A 343 -7.79 6.12 26.35
N LEU A 344 -8.56 7.21 26.50
CA LEU A 344 -8.20 8.36 27.33
C LEU A 344 -8.10 7.95 28.80
N ASP A 345 -9.10 7.26 29.34
CA ASP A 345 -9.10 6.82 30.74
C ASP A 345 -7.90 5.89 31.03
N LEU A 346 -7.62 4.93 30.14
CA LEU A 346 -6.45 4.06 30.27
C LEU A 346 -5.14 4.85 30.16
N ASN A 347 -5.03 5.78 29.20
CA ASN A 347 -3.87 6.65 29.07
C ASN A 347 -3.66 7.50 30.35
N GLU A 348 -4.72 8.08 30.94
CA GLU A 348 -4.64 8.84 32.20
C GLU A 348 -4.07 7.99 33.35
N SER A 349 -4.38 6.69 33.38
CA SER A 349 -3.85 5.78 34.40
C SER A 349 -2.40 5.32 34.17
N LEU A 350 -1.87 5.42 32.94
CA LEU A 350 -0.55 4.91 32.55
C LEU A 350 0.54 5.98 32.43
N ILE A 351 0.17 7.25 32.26
CA ILE A 351 1.11 8.35 32.04
C ILE A 351 1.83 8.80 33.32
N SER A 352 3.03 9.34 33.14
CA SER A 352 3.79 10.07 34.17
C SER A 352 3.49 11.58 34.12
N THR A 353 3.91 12.32 35.15
CA THR A 353 3.59 13.75 35.34
C THR A 353 4.02 14.64 34.16
N ASP A 354 5.10 14.28 33.46
CA ASP A 354 5.61 14.99 32.29
C ASP A 354 4.67 14.91 31.06
N GLN A 355 3.78 13.92 31.01
CA GLN A 355 2.81 13.76 29.92
C GLN A 355 1.40 14.31 30.25
N LEU A 356 1.20 14.90 31.43
CA LEU A 356 -0.12 15.39 31.86
C LEU A 356 -0.68 16.46 30.92
N LEU A 357 0.15 17.42 30.48
CA LEU A 357 -0.26 18.47 29.55
C LEU A 357 -0.66 17.90 28.18
N TYR A 358 0.08 16.89 27.69
CA TYR A 358 -0.23 16.20 26.45
C TYR A 358 -1.58 15.46 26.55
N HIS A 359 -1.84 14.80 27.68
CA HIS A 359 -3.12 14.16 27.93
C HIS A 359 -4.28 15.17 27.98
N GLN A 360 -4.12 16.29 28.68
CA GLN A 360 -5.14 17.34 28.78
C GLN A 360 -5.49 17.93 27.41
N ASP A 361 -4.50 18.15 26.54
CA ASP A 361 -4.73 18.61 25.17
C ASP A 361 -5.54 17.58 24.35
N MET A 362 -5.19 16.30 24.41
CA MET A 362 -5.98 15.23 23.77
C MET A 362 -7.43 15.19 24.29
N LYS A 363 -7.63 15.32 25.60
CA LYS A 363 -8.95 15.35 26.24
C LYS A 363 -9.78 16.55 25.78
N SER A 364 -9.17 17.74 25.69
CA SER A 364 -9.83 18.95 25.17
C SER A 364 -10.23 18.80 23.71
N LYS A 365 -9.37 18.22 22.87
CA LYS A 365 -9.68 17.98 21.45
C LYS A 365 -10.77 16.92 21.27
N PHE A 366 -10.76 15.88 22.10
CA PHE A 366 -11.84 14.91 22.14
C PHE A 366 -13.17 15.57 22.50
N GLN A 367 -13.22 16.46 23.49
CA GLN A 367 -14.43 17.20 23.84
C GLN A 367 -14.94 18.07 22.67
N LYS A 368 -14.06 18.77 21.95
CA LYS A 368 -14.44 19.53 20.74
C LYS A 368 -15.03 18.63 19.65
N MET A 369 -14.48 17.44 19.48
CA MET A 369 -15.02 16.43 18.56
C MET A 369 -16.43 15.99 18.99
N LEU A 370 -16.66 15.72 20.29
CA LEU A 370 -18.00 15.39 20.81
C LEU A 370 -19.00 16.50 20.49
N THR A 371 -18.66 17.77 20.75
CA THR A 371 -19.53 18.92 20.49
C THR A 371 -19.92 19.03 19.01
N THR A 372 -19.01 18.70 18.11
CA THR A 372 -19.22 18.78 16.66
C THR A 372 -20.08 17.62 16.14
N LEU A 373 -19.85 16.40 16.64
CA LEU A 373 -20.47 15.19 16.11
C LEU A 373 -21.81 14.83 16.78
N ASN A 374 -22.00 15.15 18.06
CA ASN A 374 -23.22 14.81 18.80
C ASN A 374 -24.52 15.30 18.13
N PRO A 375 -24.59 16.53 17.58
CA PRO A 375 -25.79 17.00 16.88
C PRO A 375 -26.15 16.18 15.63
N LEU A 376 -25.17 15.51 15.02
CA LEU A 376 -25.34 14.71 13.80
C LEU A 376 -25.68 13.24 14.11
N ILE A 377 -25.34 12.76 15.31
CA ILE A 377 -25.46 11.35 15.71
C ILE A 377 -26.66 11.10 16.65
N ALA A 378 -27.18 12.13 17.31
CA ALA A 378 -28.41 12.00 18.11
C ALA A 378 -29.57 11.51 17.24
N ASP A 379 -30.43 10.64 17.78
CA ASP A 379 -31.67 10.23 17.11
C ASP A 379 -32.79 11.22 17.47
N ASP A 380 -33.78 11.42 16.58
CA ASP A 380 -34.90 12.34 16.84
C ASP A 380 -35.69 11.96 18.10
N SER A 381 -35.57 10.72 18.59
CA SER A 381 -36.13 10.25 19.86
C SER A 381 -35.37 10.73 21.11
N ASP A 382 -34.12 11.17 21.00
CA ASP A 382 -33.34 11.70 22.14
C ASP A 382 -33.65 13.19 22.41
N ASN A 383 -34.31 13.87 21.48
CA ASN A 383 -34.64 15.30 21.63
C ASN A 383 -35.86 15.53 22.52
N ASP A 384 -36.76 14.54 22.65
CA ASP A 384 -37.95 14.66 23.50
C ASP A 384 -37.61 14.53 25.00
N ASP A 385 -36.59 13.74 25.34
CA ASP A 385 -36.12 13.59 26.74
C ASP A 385 -35.21 14.75 27.20
N ARG A 386 -34.58 15.49 26.27
CA ARG A 386 -33.71 16.63 26.60
C ARG A 386 -34.47 17.91 26.93
N VAL A 387 -35.71 18.05 26.48
CA VAL A 387 -36.57 19.18 26.87
C VAL A 387 -37.15 18.97 28.29
N ALA A 388 -37.19 17.73 28.79
CA ALA A 388 -37.69 17.42 30.13
C ALA A 388 -36.64 17.51 31.25
N HIS A 389 -35.34 17.33 30.96
CA HIS A 389 -34.31 17.39 31.99
C HIS A 389 -33.07 18.17 31.56
N GLY A 390 -33.01 19.44 31.96
CA GLY A 390 -31.76 20.21 31.95
C GLY A 390 -30.79 19.63 32.98
N SER A 391 -29.71 18.99 32.51
CA SER A 391 -28.40 18.97 33.18
C SER A 391 -27.37 18.17 32.37
N ASP A 392 -26.16 18.71 32.31
CA ASP A 392 -24.94 18.02 31.87
C ASP A 392 -24.74 16.71 32.63
N THR A 393 -24.78 15.56 31.94
CA THR A 393 -24.00 14.34 32.21
C THR A 393 -24.46 13.22 31.27
N TYR A 394 -23.51 12.52 30.63
CA TYR A 394 -23.80 11.24 29.96
C TYR A 394 -24.18 10.19 31.03
N PRO A 395 -25.31 9.46 30.90
CA PRO A 395 -25.69 8.47 31.87
C PRO A 395 -24.82 7.22 31.77
N ARG A 396 -24.19 6.88 32.89
CA ARG A 396 -23.38 5.69 33.12
C ARG A 396 -24.31 4.47 33.21
N ALA A 397 -24.57 3.80 32.08
CA ALA A 397 -25.37 2.57 32.07
C ALA A 397 -24.51 1.36 32.48
N ALA A 398 -24.46 1.11 33.79
CA ALA A 398 -24.09 -0.19 34.33
C ALA A 398 -25.27 -1.15 34.21
N ARG A 399 -25.19 -2.16 33.33
CA ARG A 399 -25.89 -3.43 33.52
C ARG A 399 -24.93 -4.60 33.30
N ARG A 400 -24.58 -5.22 34.43
CA ARG A 400 -24.07 -6.58 34.50
C ARG A 400 -25.12 -7.53 33.92
N SER A 401 -24.76 -8.24 32.86
CA SER A 401 -25.30 -9.57 32.56
C SER A 401 -24.13 -10.46 32.19
N GLN A 402 -23.74 -11.32 33.14
CA GLN A 402 -22.90 -12.48 32.88
C GLN A 402 -23.62 -13.38 31.86
N VAL A 403 -23.09 -13.46 30.65
CA VAL A 403 -23.27 -14.62 29.78
C VAL A 403 -21.91 -14.91 29.18
N GLY A 404 -21.29 -16.01 29.61
CA GLY A 404 -20.02 -16.47 29.06
C GLY A 404 -20.17 -16.81 27.58
N LEU A 405 -19.36 -16.16 26.75
CA LEU A 405 -19.21 -16.51 25.34
C LEU A 405 -18.03 -17.48 25.21
N ASP A 406 -18.38 -18.73 24.93
CA ASP A 406 -17.48 -19.85 24.65
C ASP A 406 -16.81 -19.68 23.27
N PRO A 407 -15.47 -19.70 23.13
CA PRO A 407 -14.77 -19.44 21.87
C PRO A 407 -14.89 -20.54 20.80
N HIS A 408 -15.55 -21.67 21.05
CA HIS A 408 -15.54 -22.84 20.15
C HIS A 408 -16.76 -23.01 19.23
N ARG A 409 -17.55 -21.96 18.96
CA ARG A 409 -18.77 -22.06 18.13
C ARG A 409 -18.84 -21.16 16.88
N MET A 410 -17.69 -20.72 16.37
CA MET A 410 -17.58 -20.01 15.07
C MET A 410 -16.80 -20.84 14.04
N SER A 411 -17.24 -22.08 13.78
CA SER A 411 -16.63 -22.91 12.73
C SER A 411 -17.61 -23.92 12.10
N ALA A 412 -18.88 -23.54 11.89
CA ALA A 412 -19.85 -24.43 11.26
C ALA A 412 -21.02 -23.70 10.59
N ILE A 413 -20.76 -22.76 9.67
CA ILE A 413 -21.71 -22.36 8.63
C ILE A 413 -20.89 -22.03 7.38
N LEU A 414 -20.47 -23.04 6.61
CA LEU A 414 -20.05 -22.91 5.20
C LEU A 414 -19.83 -24.28 4.48
N PHE A 415 -20.51 -25.35 4.89
CA PHE A 415 -20.54 -26.61 4.13
C PHE A 415 -21.88 -27.33 4.31
N SER A 416 -22.86 -27.00 3.47
CA SER A 416 -23.99 -27.89 3.15
C SER A 416 -24.85 -27.28 2.05
N SER A 417 -24.42 -27.37 0.79
CA SER A 417 -25.28 -27.29 -0.40
C SER A 417 -24.43 -27.61 -1.63
N ILE A 418 -24.22 -28.90 -1.91
CA ILE A 418 -24.07 -29.53 -3.24
C ILE A 418 -23.92 -31.04 -2.95
N SER A 419 -25.04 -31.75 -3.05
CA SER A 419 -25.11 -33.20 -3.27
C SER A 419 -26.58 -33.60 -3.32
N GLY A 420 -27.07 -33.91 -4.52
CA GLY A 420 -28.24 -34.79 -4.67
C GLY A 420 -29.40 -34.24 -5.49
N ALA A 421 -29.24 -34.18 -6.80
CA ALA A 421 -30.30 -34.53 -7.74
C ALA A 421 -29.67 -35.00 -9.06
N THR A 422 -29.62 -36.34 -9.18
CA THR A 422 -29.31 -37.21 -10.34
C THR A 422 -27.96 -37.12 -11.00
#